data_AF-A0A4Q2YKP9-F1
#
_entry.id   AF-A0A4Q2YKP9-F1
#
_cell.length_a   1.000
_cell.length_b   1.000
_cell.length_c   1.000
_cell.angle_alpha   90.00
_cell.angle_beta   90.00
_cell.angle_gamma   90.00
#
_symmetry.space_group_name_H-M   'P 1'
#
loop_
_entity.id
_entity.type
_entity.pdbx_description
1 polymer ?
#
loop_
_entity_poly.entity_id
_entity_poly.type
_entity_poly.pdbx_seq_one_letter_code
_entity_poly.pdbx_strand_id
1 'polypeptide(L)'
;DFEKLPDTAVLAEAAVRAREAGAAAFKAAAKLASPADMARLAEFQLMDHGIPVSTMGMGPLAPVSRLLCAQSGSVLNYGYLGATATAPGQWDSTLLKNAISRLTPLQP
;
A
#
# COMPACT_ATOMS: atom_id res chain seq x y z
N ASP A 1 3.09 2.44 -10.39
CA ASP A 1 3.25 1.74 -11.67
C ASP A 1 1.93 1.06 -12.02
N PHE A 2 1.30 1.45 -13.13
CA PHE A 2 -0.01 0.91 -13.52
C PHE A 2 0.07 -0.45 -14.21
N GLU A 3 1.27 -0.91 -14.58
CA GLU A 3 1.46 -2.14 -15.33
C GLU A 3 1.91 -3.31 -14.44
N LYS A 4 2.77 -3.04 -13.45
CA LYS A 4 3.33 -4.09 -12.57
C LYS A 4 3.75 -3.58 -11.20
N LEU A 5 4.16 -4.50 -10.33
CA LEU A 5 4.89 -4.20 -9.10
C LEU A 5 6.39 -4.10 -9.43
N PRO A 6 7.02 -2.92 -9.32
CA PRO A 6 8.46 -2.77 -9.51
C PRO A 6 9.26 -3.66 -8.56
N ASP A 7 10.49 -3.98 -8.91
CA ASP A 7 11.38 -4.74 -8.03
C ASP A 7 11.61 -4.00 -6.71
N THR A 8 11.81 -4.76 -5.63
CA THR A 8 11.96 -4.21 -4.28
C THR A 8 13.10 -3.20 -4.19
N ALA A 9 14.21 -3.42 -4.91
CA ALA A 9 15.33 -2.48 -4.99
C ALA A 9 14.92 -1.13 -5.58
N VAL A 10 14.12 -1.12 -6.64
CA VAL A 10 13.62 0.10 -7.27
C VAL A 10 12.71 0.89 -6.31
N LEU A 11 11.87 0.19 -5.54
CA LEU A 11 11.04 0.81 -4.51
C LEU A 11 11.88 1.39 -3.37
N ALA A 12 12.92 0.68 -2.92
CA ALA A 12 13.82 1.14 -1.87
C ALA A 12 14.60 2.38 -2.28
N GLU A 13 15.15 2.41 -3.50
CA GLU A 13 15.80 3.60 -4.04
C GLU A 13 14.84 4.80 -4.12
N ALA A 14 13.59 4.57 -4.51
CA ALA A 14 12.57 5.62 -4.54
C ALA A 14 12.23 6.14 -3.13
N ALA A 15 12.18 5.25 -2.12
CA ALA A 15 11.99 5.63 -0.72
C ALA A 15 13.16 6.47 -0.19
N VAL A 16 14.40 6.10 -0.50
CA VAL A 16 15.60 6.88 -0.16
C VAL A 16 15.54 8.27 -0.79
N ARG A 17 15.23 8.38 -2.08
CA ARG A 17 15.07 9.68 -2.75
C ARG A 17 13.99 10.54 -2.12
N ALA A 18 12.85 9.95 -1.74
CA ALA A 18 11.77 10.68 -1.06
C ALA A 18 12.21 11.22 0.31
N ARG A 19 12.94 10.40 1.09
CA ARG A 19 13.51 10.81 2.38
C ARG A 19 14.50 11.95 2.23
N GLU A 20 15.44 11.84 1.29
CA GLU A 20 16.46 12.87 1.03
C GLU A 20 15.85 14.17 0.53
N ALA A 21 14.73 14.11 -0.19
CA ALA A 21 13.94 15.26 -0.60
C ALA A 21 13.10 15.89 0.54
N GLY A 22 13.14 15.33 1.76
CA GLY A 22 12.39 15.84 2.91
C GLY A 22 10.90 15.51 2.88
N ALA A 23 10.48 14.46 2.17
CA ALA A 23 9.08 14.04 2.17
C ALA A 23 8.63 13.59 3.58
N ALA A 24 7.37 13.85 3.92
CA ALA A 24 6.79 13.38 5.18
C ALA A 24 6.49 11.87 5.17
N ALA A 25 6.26 11.31 3.98
CA ALA A 25 6.05 9.88 3.77
C ALA A 25 6.41 9.50 2.33
N PHE A 26 6.90 8.28 2.13
CA PHE A 26 7.02 7.66 0.81
C PHE A 26 5.73 6.91 0.46
N LYS A 27 5.20 7.09 -0.75
CA LYS A 27 3.99 6.41 -1.23
C LYS A 27 4.27 5.62 -2.49
N ALA A 28 3.85 4.35 -2.51
CA ALA A 28 3.88 3.51 -3.70
C ALA A 28 2.52 2.85 -3.96
N ALA A 29 2.01 3.00 -5.18
CA ALA A 29 0.86 2.25 -5.69
C ALA A 29 1.26 1.50 -6.95
N ALA A 30 0.99 0.20 -6.98
CA ALA A 30 1.41 -0.67 -8.07
C ALA A 30 0.37 -1.73 -8.44
N LYS A 31 0.28 -2.11 -9.71
CA LYS A 31 -0.59 -3.22 -10.14
C LYS A 31 -0.01 -4.55 -9.68
N LEU A 32 -0.83 -5.34 -8.98
CA LEU A 32 -0.45 -6.67 -8.49
C LEU A 32 -1.04 -7.73 -9.42
N ALA A 33 -0.21 -8.63 -9.92
CA ALA A 33 -0.63 -9.70 -10.82
C ALA A 33 -0.82 -11.04 -10.10
N SER A 34 -0.25 -11.18 -8.90
CA SER A 34 -0.22 -12.45 -8.17
C SER A 34 -0.23 -12.27 -6.64
N PRO A 35 -0.57 -13.33 -5.87
CA PRO A 35 -0.35 -13.36 -4.43
C PRO A 35 1.12 -13.11 -4.03
N ALA A 36 2.08 -13.54 -4.86
CA ALA A 36 3.50 -13.30 -4.61
C ALA A 36 3.84 -11.79 -4.64
N ASP A 37 3.21 -11.02 -5.53
CA ASP A 37 3.35 -9.55 -5.52
C ASP A 37 2.80 -8.93 -4.23
N MET A 38 1.67 -9.45 -3.73
CA MET A 38 1.09 -8.97 -2.48
C MET A 38 2.00 -9.24 -1.28
N ALA A 39 2.56 -10.46 -1.19
CA ALA A 39 3.52 -10.81 -0.14
C ALA A 39 4.76 -9.90 -0.19
N ARG A 40 5.36 -9.74 -1.38
CA ARG A 40 6.54 -8.89 -1.58
C ARG A 40 6.27 -7.41 -1.26
N LEU A 41 5.08 -6.90 -1.57
CA LEU A 41 4.67 -5.54 -1.20
C LEU A 41 4.53 -5.38 0.33
N ALA A 42 3.99 -6.39 1.01
CA ALA A 42 3.85 -6.39 2.47
C ALA A 42 5.21 -6.49 3.18
N GLU A 43 6.12 -7.33 2.67
CA GLU A 43 7.51 -7.40 3.14
C GLU A 43 8.21 -6.05 3.00
N PHE A 44 8.09 -5.40 1.83
CA PHE A 44 8.62 -4.05 1.63
C PHE A 44 8.01 -3.05 2.62
N GLN A 45 6.71 -3.13 2.90
CA GLN A 45 6.03 -2.22 3.84
C GLN A 45 6.51 -2.38 5.29
N LEU A 46 6.94 -3.58 5.70
CA LEU A 46 7.46 -3.87 7.04
C LEU A 46 8.93 -3.44 7.25
N MET A 47 9.69 -3.25 6.17
CA MET A 47 11.09 -2.81 6.25
C MET A 47 11.18 -1.40 6.86
N ASP A 48 12.26 -1.14 7.60
CA ASP A 48 12.61 0.21 8.03
C ASP A 48 13.28 0.99 6.88
N HIS A 49 12.59 2.02 6.39
CA HIS A 49 13.07 2.91 5.33
C HIS A 49 13.64 4.23 5.88
N GLY A 50 13.56 4.46 7.20
CA GLY A 50 13.89 5.75 7.82
C GLY A 50 12.94 6.89 7.43
N ILE A 51 11.77 6.57 6.89
CA ILE A 51 10.67 7.47 6.55
C ILE A 51 9.35 6.68 6.63
N PRO A 52 8.22 7.27 7.07
CA PRO A 52 6.92 6.63 6.98
C PRO A 52 6.59 6.17 5.56
N VAL A 53 6.04 4.96 5.41
CA VAL A 53 5.72 4.38 4.10
C VAL A 53 4.23 4.08 3.99
N SER A 54 3.67 4.38 2.82
CA SER A 54 2.33 3.97 2.42
C SER A 54 2.37 3.19 1.11
N THR A 55 2.10 1.89 1.18
CA THR A 55 1.96 1.02 0.02
C THR A 55 0.52 0.54 -0.17
N MET A 56 0.15 0.28 -1.44
CA MET A 56 -1.13 -0.32 -1.81
C MET A 56 -1.08 -0.96 -3.20
N GLY A 57 -1.86 -2.02 -3.40
CA GLY A 57 -2.06 -2.62 -4.71
C GLY A 57 -3.14 -1.93 -5.54
N MET A 58 -3.05 -2.11 -6.85
CA MET A 58 -4.08 -1.79 -7.84
C MET A 58 -4.51 -3.07 -8.57
N GLY A 59 -5.68 -3.03 -9.23
CA GLY A 59 -6.25 -4.18 -9.94
C GLY A 59 -7.05 -5.12 -9.03
N PRO A 60 -7.23 -6.39 -9.41
CA PRO A 60 -8.08 -7.33 -8.69
C PRO A 60 -7.69 -7.55 -7.22
N LEU A 61 -6.40 -7.40 -6.89
CA LEU A 61 -5.87 -7.55 -5.53
C LEU A 61 -5.84 -6.22 -4.74
N ALA A 62 -6.34 -5.13 -5.31
CA ALA A 62 -6.37 -3.81 -4.64
C ALA A 62 -7.07 -3.82 -3.27
N PRO A 63 -8.25 -4.45 -3.07
CA PRO A 63 -8.91 -4.35 -1.78
C PRO A 63 -8.16 -5.10 -0.67
N VAL A 64 -7.73 -6.33 -0.93
CA VAL A 64 -7.03 -7.15 0.08
C VAL A 64 -5.65 -6.59 0.38
N SER A 65 -4.91 -6.12 -0.63
CA SER A 65 -3.59 -5.49 -0.41
C SER A 65 -3.69 -4.24 0.46
N ARG A 66 -4.76 -3.44 0.35
CA ARG A 66 -4.98 -2.29 1.23
C ARG A 66 -5.12 -2.69 2.69
N LEU A 67 -5.81 -3.79 2.97
CA LEU A 67 -5.95 -4.30 4.33
C LEU A 67 -4.61 -4.82 4.86
N LEU A 68 -3.92 -5.65 4.08
CA LEU A 68 -2.63 -6.21 4.47
C LEU A 68 -1.59 -5.11 4.69
N CYS A 69 -1.43 -4.18 3.74
CA CYS A 69 -0.49 -3.07 3.88
C CYS A 69 -0.83 -2.19 5.10
N ALA A 70 -2.11 -1.93 5.39
CA ALA A 70 -2.50 -1.22 6.61
C ALA A 70 -2.11 -1.99 7.87
N GLN A 71 -2.31 -3.31 7.88
CA GLN A 71 -1.89 -4.19 8.97
C GLN A 71 -0.36 -4.22 9.14
N SER A 72 0.38 -4.08 8.03
CA SER A 72 1.84 -3.96 7.97
C SER A 72 2.38 -2.56 8.28
N GLY A 73 1.54 -1.60 8.70
CA GLY A 73 1.99 -0.27 9.11
C GLY A 73 1.94 0.83 8.03
N SER A 74 1.26 0.60 6.90
CA SER A 74 1.03 1.63 5.89
C SER A 74 0.32 2.85 6.49
N VAL A 75 0.96 4.02 6.41
CA VAL A 75 0.48 5.24 7.10
C VAL A 75 -0.69 5.94 6.39
N LEU A 76 -0.99 5.55 5.15
CA LEU A 76 -2.13 6.08 4.39
C LEU A 76 -2.84 4.96 3.63
N ASN A 77 -4.15 5.09 3.48
CA ASN A 77 -4.96 4.23 2.64
C ASN A 77 -6.06 5.05 1.93
N TYR A 78 -6.66 4.50 0.87
CA TYR A 78 -7.58 5.23 -0.01
C TYR A 78 -8.82 4.38 -0.30
N GLY A 79 -9.94 4.79 0.28
CA GLY A 79 -11.29 4.37 -0.16
C GLY A 79 -11.97 5.48 -0.95
N TYR A 80 -12.98 5.13 -1.75
CA TYR A 80 -13.76 6.13 -2.49
C TYR A 80 -14.89 6.72 -1.64
N LEU A 81 -15.41 7.87 -2.07
CA LEU A 81 -16.61 8.53 -1.52
C LEU A 81 -17.72 8.57 -2.58
N GLY A 82 -18.97 8.60 -2.14
CA GLY A 82 -20.12 8.63 -3.04
C GLY A 82 -20.42 7.24 -3.64
N ALA A 83 -20.92 7.21 -4.88
CA ALA A 83 -21.39 5.98 -5.52
C ALA A 83 -20.39 5.35 -6.50
N THR A 84 -19.27 6.02 -6.80
CA THR A 84 -18.36 5.61 -7.88
C THR A 84 -16.93 5.47 -7.37
N ALA A 85 -16.34 4.30 -7.59
CA ALA A 85 -14.95 4.04 -7.28
C ALA A 85 -14.02 4.83 -8.24
N THR A 86 -12.93 5.38 -7.69
CA THR A 86 -11.93 6.10 -8.51
C THR A 86 -10.93 5.15 -9.18
N ALA A 87 -10.90 3.89 -8.76
CA ALA A 87 -10.09 2.83 -9.36
C ALA A 87 -10.78 1.46 -9.20
N PRO A 88 -10.61 0.53 -10.17
CA PRO A 88 -11.11 -0.84 -10.06
C PRO A 88 -10.63 -1.53 -8.77
N GLY A 89 -11.56 -2.18 -8.06
CA GLY A 89 -11.27 -2.90 -6.81
C GLY A 89 -11.11 -2.00 -5.57
N GLN A 90 -11.30 -0.68 -5.69
CA GLN A 90 -11.28 0.20 -4.53
C GLN A 90 -12.57 0.04 -3.70
N TRP A 91 -12.42 -0.10 -2.38
CA TRP A 91 -13.56 -0.14 -1.46
C TRP A 91 -14.06 1.26 -1.13
N ASP A 92 -15.34 1.33 -0.74
CA ASP A 92 -15.89 2.51 -0.07
C ASP A 92 -15.05 2.82 1.18
N SER A 93 -14.84 4.10 1.44
CA SER A 93 -14.03 4.59 2.56
C SER A 93 -14.54 4.13 3.94
N THR A 94 -15.86 4.04 4.13
CA THR A 94 -16.45 3.62 5.41
C THR A 94 -16.25 2.13 5.62
N LEU A 95 -16.51 1.31 4.59
CA LEU A 95 -16.21 -0.12 4.61
C LEU A 95 -14.72 -0.39 4.88
N LEU A 96 -13.83 0.29 4.16
CA LEU A 96 -12.38 0.12 4.32
C LEU A 96 -11.92 0.49 5.73
N LYS A 97 -12.37 1.62 6.26
CA LYS A 97 -12.05 2.06 7.63
C LYS A 97 -12.53 1.03 8.66
N ASN A 98 -13.77 0.55 8.53
CA ASN A 98 -14.33 -0.45 9.43
C ASN A 98 -13.54 -1.76 9.37
N ALA A 99 -13.17 -2.23 8.17
CA ALA A 99 -12.36 -3.42 8.01
C ALA A 99 -10.97 -3.27 8.66
N ILE A 100 -10.25 -2.17 8.41
CA ILE A 100 -8.93 -1.91 9.00
C ILE A 100 -9.02 -1.87 10.54
N SER A 101 -10.07 -1.27 11.10
CA SER A 101 -10.26 -1.20 12.57
C SER A 101 -10.43 -2.56 13.26
N ARG A 102 -10.69 -3.63 12.49
CA ARG A 102 -10.83 -5.01 12.98
C ARG A 102 -9.53 -5.80 12.90
N LEU A 103 -8.48 -5.24 12.28
CA LEU A 103 -7.19 -5.89 12.11
C LEU A 103 -6.26 -5.53 13.26
N THR A 104 -5.48 -6.51 13.72
CA THR A 104 -4.36 -6.28 14.65
C THR A 104 -3.09 -6.02 13.86
N PRO A 105 -2.28 -4.99 14.17
CA PRO A 105 -1.00 -4.75 13.48
C PRO A 105 -0.11 -5.99 13.48
N LEU A 106 0.62 -6.21 12.37
CA LEU A 106 1.67 -7.22 12.32
C LEU A 106 2.86 -6.73 13.16
N GLN A 107 3.41 -7.61 13.98
CA GLN A 107 4.69 -7.33 14.63
C GLN A 107 5.79 -7.52 13.57
N PRO A 108 6.74 -6.57 13.45
CA PRO A 108 7.90 -6.73 12.58
C PRO A 108 8.81 -7.87 13.04
#